data_AF-A0A2E9QZU7-F1
#
_entry.id   AF-A0A2E9QZU7-F1
#
_cell.length_a   1.000
_cell.length_b   1.000
_cell.length_c   1.000
_cell.angle_alpha   90.00
_cell.angle_beta   90.00
_cell.angle_gamma   90.00
#
_symmetry.space_group_name_H-M   'P 1'
#
loop_
_entity.id
_entity.type
_entity.pdbx_description
1 polymer ?
#
loop_
_entity_poly.entity_id
_entity_poly.type
_entity_poly.pdbx_seq_one_letter_code
_entity_poly.pdbx_strand_id
1 'polypeptide(L)'
;MSNINPIGIYSGYALPTKLVEQSPRRGYQCADLKQLEATHIQTRIRRIGRNTRMALCGAVACIQQSTIQPNVQDMGIFLGTALGPISELLYCNMQMTPALNLTPSPIRFSNSVSNAAPFTIAKHLGSVGTHVTLAQEDHSFEAACLSAMLSLQTGDVKHALVGGCDEFVIDTQEWNRQHHYPNNSLPGEGSGWLLLGPDSPAAHATLLQIEWLPVDQPWKALTNTLASLRHEDEPLTYLQGLRITDTAQQALPQGQWIEYLPETGWFPTASSYGILYALQQNKHTGLTVHLCQNALGRNVACIIRQRASKT
;
A
#
# COMPACT_ATOMS: atom_id res chain seq x y z
N MET A 1 -0.96 -19.32 23.21
CA MET A 1 -0.92 -18.55 21.94
C MET A 1 -0.49 -19.52 20.87
N SER A 2 -1.35 -19.83 19.90
CA SER A 2 -0.97 -20.64 18.73
C SER A 2 0.22 -19.97 18.06
N ASN A 3 1.31 -20.70 17.81
CA ASN A 3 2.44 -20.21 17.02
C ASN A 3 1.92 -19.77 15.65
N ILE A 4 1.68 -18.47 15.50
CA ILE A 4 1.36 -17.89 14.20
C ILE A 4 2.65 -17.97 13.39
N ASN A 5 2.60 -18.68 12.26
CA ASN A 5 3.77 -18.78 11.40
C ASN A 5 4.17 -17.37 10.94
N PRO A 6 5.45 -16.98 11.11
CA PRO A 6 5.93 -15.69 10.63
C PRO A 6 5.73 -15.58 9.11
N ILE A 7 5.46 -14.36 8.64
CA ILE A 7 5.23 -14.08 7.23
C ILE A 7 6.45 -13.38 6.64
N GLY A 8 7.11 -14.03 5.68
CA GLY A 8 8.27 -13.47 4.98
C GLY A 8 7.87 -12.45 3.92
N ILE A 9 8.64 -11.37 3.82
CA ILE A 9 8.60 -10.40 2.72
C ILE A 9 9.75 -10.74 1.76
N TYR A 10 9.41 -11.15 0.53
CA TYR A 10 10.35 -11.63 -0.48
C TYR A 10 10.77 -10.59 -1.49
N SER A 11 9.90 -9.63 -1.76
CA SER A 11 10.22 -8.45 -2.55
C SER A 11 9.22 -7.36 -2.30
N GLY A 12 9.56 -6.19 -2.80
CA GLY A 12 8.71 -5.03 -2.72
C GLY A 12 9.04 -4.03 -3.81
N TYR A 13 8.00 -3.38 -4.35
CA TYR A 13 8.16 -2.39 -5.40
C TYR A 13 7.12 -1.29 -5.29
N ALA A 14 7.57 -0.04 -5.40
CA ALA A 14 6.70 1.12 -5.51
C ALA A 14 6.96 1.85 -6.82
N LEU A 15 5.90 2.29 -7.48
CA LEU A 15 6.05 3.11 -8.68
C LEU A 15 6.77 4.42 -8.35
N PRO A 16 7.70 4.86 -9.20
CA PRO A 16 8.36 6.14 -9.02
C PRO A 16 7.36 7.29 -9.19
N THR A 17 7.39 8.22 -8.24
CA THR A 17 6.59 9.44 -8.24
C THR A 17 7.47 10.67 -8.45
N LYS A 18 6.91 11.73 -9.02
CA LYS A 18 7.58 13.02 -9.17
C LYS A 18 6.65 14.15 -8.75
N LEU A 19 7.20 15.14 -8.06
CA LEU A 19 6.48 16.36 -7.72
C LEU A 19 6.22 17.19 -8.99
N VAL A 20 4.94 17.48 -9.24
CA VAL A 20 4.49 18.37 -10.31
C VAL A 20 4.07 19.69 -9.70
N GLU A 21 4.84 20.75 -9.95
CA GLU A 21 4.64 22.07 -9.32
C GLU A 21 3.67 22.98 -10.08
N GLN A 22 3.63 22.85 -11.41
CA GLN A 22 2.88 23.74 -12.30
C GLN A 22 1.60 23.06 -12.79
N SER A 23 0.63 22.90 -11.89
CA SER A 23 -0.70 22.34 -12.19
C SER A 23 -1.71 22.74 -11.11
N PRO A 24 -3.01 22.86 -11.42
CA PRO A 24 -4.05 22.87 -10.37
C PRO A 24 -4.03 21.59 -9.53
N ARG A 25 -3.45 20.51 -10.06
CA ARG A 25 -3.15 19.24 -9.36
C ARG A 25 -1.69 19.21 -8.92
N ARG A 26 -1.28 20.23 -8.16
CA ARG A 26 0.08 20.31 -7.61
C ARG A 26 0.26 19.19 -6.58
N GLY A 27 1.19 18.28 -6.84
CA GLY A 27 1.39 17.09 -6.00
C GLY A 27 2.29 16.06 -6.68
N TYR A 28 2.48 14.93 -6.01
CA TYR A 28 3.26 13.81 -6.50
C TYR A 28 2.41 12.98 -7.46
N GLN A 29 2.95 12.71 -8.65
CA GLN A 29 2.28 11.93 -9.68
C GLN A 29 3.17 10.78 -10.12
N CYS A 30 2.57 9.63 -10.43
CA CYS A 30 3.33 8.50 -10.97
C CYS A 30 3.90 8.87 -12.35
N ALA A 31 5.14 8.42 -12.61
CA ALA A 31 5.81 8.60 -13.89
C ALA A 31 5.02 8.01 -15.08
N ASP A 32 5.47 8.27 -16.31
CA ASP A 32 4.77 7.84 -17.53
C ASP A 32 4.44 6.34 -17.53
N LEU A 33 3.16 6.04 -17.29
CA LEU A 33 2.66 4.67 -17.22
C LEU A 33 2.90 3.90 -18.51
N LYS A 34 2.97 4.56 -19.67
CA LYS A 34 3.29 3.86 -20.93
C LYS A 34 4.71 3.32 -20.92
N GLN A 35 5.65 4.07 -20.36
CA GLN A 35 7.03 3.63 -20.23
C GLN A 35 7.12 2.47 -19.24
N LEU A 36 6.45 2.57 -18.09
CA LEU A 36 6.40 1.51 -17.08
C LEU A 36 5.74 0.22 -17.63
N GLU A 37 4.64 0.36 -18.38
CA GLU A 37 3.99 -0.74 -19.09
C GLU A 37 4.99 -1.40 -20.07
N ALA A 38 5.71 -0.61 -20.88
CA ALA A 38 6.68 -1.15 -21.83
C ALA A 38 7.85 -1.88 -21.16
N THR A 39 8.26 -1.45 -19.97
CA THR A 39 9.34 -2.09 -19.20
C THR A 39 8.89 -3.42 -18.58
N HIS A 40 7.71 -3.46 -17.98
CA HIS A 40 7.31 -4.58 -17.13
C HIS A 40 6.31 -5.53 -17.78
N ILE A 41 5.52 -5.07 -18.74
CA ILE A 41 4.34 -5.78 -19.27
C ILE A 41 4.57 -6.13 -20.74
N GLN A 42 4.92 -7.38 -21.00
CA GLN A 42 5.22 -7.86 -22.37
C GLN A 42 4.04 -7.74 -23.34
N THR A 43 2.82 -7.99 -22.86
CA THR A 43 1.60 -7.91 -23.67
C THR A 43 0.70 -6.79 -23.16
N ARG A 44 0.59 -5.72 -23.95
CA ARG A 44 -0.22 -4.56 -23.57
C ARG A 44 -1.69 -4.93 -23.38
N ILE A 45 -2.19 -4.71 -22.16
CA ILE A 45 -3.61 -4.88 -21.86
C ILE A 45 -4.35 -3.63 -22.35
N ARG A 46 -5.29 -3.85 -23.28
CA ARG A 46 -6.12 -2.78 -23.82
C ARG A 46 -7.33 -2.55 -22.92
N ARG A 47 -7.90 -1.34 -22.99
CA ARG A 47 -9.20 -0.99 -22.40
C ARG A 47 -9.27 -1.08 -20.87
N ILE A 48 -8.15 -0.89 -20.17
CA ILE A 48 -8.11 -0.76 -18.71
C ILE A 48 -7.93 0.71 -18.28
N GLY A 49 -8.51 1.04 -17.13
CA GLY A 49 -8.43 2.36 -16.51
C GLY A 49 -7.05 2.69 -15.93
N ARG A 50 -6.83 3.94 -15.56
CA ARG A 50 -5.52 4.43 -15.09
C ARG A 50 -5.11 3.78 -13.75
N ASN A 51 -6.01 3.64 -12.78
CA ASN A 51 -5.74 3.01 -11.49
C ASN A 51 -5.29 1.56 -11.67
N THR A 52 -6.05 0.81 -12.48
CA THR A 52 -5.74 -0.58 -12.86
C THR A 52 -4.37 -0.71 -13.52
N ARG A 53 -3.96 0.26 -14.36
CA ARG A 53 -2.63 0.26 -14.96
C ARG A 53 -1.53 0.45 -13.93
N MET A 54 -1.69 1.40 -13.00
CA MET A 54 -0.72 1.61 -11.92
C MET A 54 -0.58 0.35 -11.07
N ALA A 55 -1.71 -0.20 -10.62
CA ALA A 55 -1.77 -1.43 -9.85
C ALA A 55 -1.07 -2.58 -10.58
N LEU A 56 -1.36 -2.77 -11.87
CA LEU A 56 -0.75 -3.82 -12.69
C LEU A 56 0.76 -3.65 -12.85
N CYS A 57 1.24 -2.45 -13.17
CA CYS A 57 2.67 -2.17 -13.30
C CYS A 57 3.40 -2.44 -11.98
N GLY A 58 2.87 -1.96 -10.85
CA GLY A 58 3.47 -2.16 -9.54
C GLY A 58 3.52 -3.64 -9.13
N ALA A 59 2.42 -4.35 -9.33
CA ALA A 59 2.29 -5.78 -9.04
C ALA A 59 3.30 -6.62 -9.84
N VAL A 60 3.36 -6.42 -11.16
CA VAL A 60 4.25 -7.18 -12.05
C VAL A 60 5.72 -6.86 -11.75
N ALA A 61 6.06 -5.59 -11.54
CA ALA A 61 7.41 -5.19 -11.16
C ALA A 61 7.85 -5.80 -9.81
N CYS A 62 6.93 -5.88 -8.83
CA CYS A 62 7.21 -6.52 -7.53
C CYS A 62 7.58 -8.01 -7.69
N ILE A 63 6.88 -8.75 -8.55
CA ILE A 63 7.20 -10.15 -8.85
C ILE A 63 8.53 -10.28 -9.59
N GLN A 64 8.78 -9.41 -10.57
CA GLN A 64 10.03 -9.41 -11.35
C GLN A 64 11.27 -9.12 -10.49
N GLN A 65 11.11 -8.38 -9.39
CA GLN A 65 12.16 -8.11 -8.42
C GLN A 65 12.27 -9.16 -7.30
N SER A 66 11.45 -10.21 -7.35
CA SER A 66 11.48 -11.26 -6.33
C SER A 66 12.77 -12.07 -6.37
N THR A 67 13.29 -12.37 -5.18
CA THR A 67 14.40 -13.32 -5.00
C THR A 67 13.96 -14.77 -5.07
N ILE A 68 12.65 -15.02 -5.12
CA ILE A 68 12.07 -16.35 -5.33
C ILE A 68 11.22 -16.36 -6.59
N GLN A 69 10.94 -17.56 -7.10
CA GLN A 69 9.87 -17.75 -8.08
C GLN A 69 8.61 -18.16 -7.33
N PRO A 70 7.65 -17.24 -7.09
CA PRO A 70 6.42 -17.61 -6.41
C PRO A 70 5.55 -18.48 -7.32
N ASN A 71 4.76 -19.38 -6.72
CA ASN A 71 3.69 -20.07 -7.46
C ASN A 71 2.58 -19.06 -7.80
N VAL A 72 2.59 -18.55 -9.03
CA VAL A 72 1.63 -17.55 -9.52
C VAL A 72 0.21 -18.09 -9.67
N GLN A 73 0.03 -19.40 -9.88
CA GLN A 73 -1.28 -19.99 -10.15
C GLN A 73 -2.20 -19.91 -8.93
N ASP A 74 -1.65 -20.12 -7.73
CA ASP A 74 -2.40 -20.07 -6.45
C ASP A 74 -2.09 -18.79 -5.65
N MET A 75 -1.54 -17.77 -6.30
CA MET A 75 -1.14 -16.52 -5.65
C MET A 75 -2.36 -15.70 -5.25
N GLY A 76 -2.47 -15.37 -3.97
CA GLY A 76 -3.47 -14.42 -3.49
C GLY A 76 -3.13 -12.99 -3.91
N ILE A 77 -4.12 -12.17 -4.24
CA ILE A 77 -3.93 -10.75 -4.62
C ILE A 77 -4.81 -9.87 -3.72
N PHE A 78 -4.18 -9.06 -2.88
CA PHE A 78 -4.87 -8.22 -1.90
C PHE A 78 -4.55 -6.76 -2.19
N LEU A 79 -5.56 -5.99 -2.60
CA LEU A 79 -5.40 -4.58 -2.94
C LEU A 79 -6.12 -3.70 -1.93
N GLY A 80 -5.37 -2.82 -1.27
CA GLY A 80 -5.91 -1.67 -0.55
C GLY A 80 -6.11 -0.48 -1.50
N THR A 81 -7.25 0.19 -1.41
CA THR A 81 -7.51 1.49 -2.06
C THR A 81 -8.63 2.20 -1.33
N ALA A 82 -8.55 3.53 -1.18
CA ALA A 82 -9.62 4.27 -0.53
C ALA A 82 -10.85 4.41 -1.44
N LEU A 83 -10.62 4.85 -2.69
CA LEU A 83 -11.68 5.23 -3.62
C LEU A 83 -11.68 4.40 -4.91
N GLY A 84 -10.73 3.48 -5.07
CA GLY A 84 -10.57 2.67 -6.27
C GLY A 84 -10.24 3.53 -7.50
N PRO A 85 -10.77 3.17 -8.69
CA PRO A 85 -10.53 3.89 -9.94
C PRO A 85 -11.35 5.19 -10.01
N ILE A 86 -11.06 6.14 -9.12
CA ILE A 86 -11.82 7.38 -8.94
C ILE A 86 -11.94 8.21 -10.23
N SER A 87 -10.92 8.19 -11.10
CA SER A 87 -11.01 8.86 -12.41
C SER A 87 -12.12 8.31 -13.31
N GLU A 88 -12.31 6.99 -13.33
CA GLU A 88 -13.36 6.32 -14.11
C GLU A 88 -14.73 6.49 -13.44
N LEU A 89 -14.77 6.44 -12.11
CA LEU A 89 -15.99 6.67 -11.32
C LEU A 89 -16.55 8.08 -11.56
N LEU A 90 -15.71 9.11 -11.45
CA LEU A 90 -16.13 10.50 -11.70
C LEU A 90 -16.64 10.69 -13.13
N TYR A 91 -15.97 10.11 -14.12
CA TYR A 91 -16.40 10.18 -15.51
C TYR A 91 -17.76 9.50 -15.74
N CYS A 92 -17.98 8.33 -15.16
CA CYS A 92 -19.27 7.63 -15.26
C CYS A 92 -20.37 8.46 -14.58
N ASN A 93 -20.11 8.98 -13.38
CA ASN A 93 -21.06 9.80 -12.63
C ASN A 93 -21.45 11.08 -13.39
N MET A 94 -20.49 11.78 -14.00
CA MET A 94 -20.77 12.98 -14.78
C MET A 94 -21.75 12.70 -15.92
N GLN A 95 -21.56 11.62 -16.69
CA GLN A 95 -22.44 11.30 -17.81
C GLN A 95 -23.87 11.00 -17.39
N MET A 96 -24.05 10.40 -16.21
CA MET A 96 -25.36 10.07 -15.66
C MET A 96 -26.07 11.28 -15.01
N THR A 97 -25.42 12.46 -14.95
CA THR A 97 -26.08 13.65 -14.40
C THR A 97 -27.30 14.03 -15.24
N PRO A 98 -28.40 14.51 -14.63
CA PRO A 98 -29.62 14.88 -15.36
C PRO A 98 -29.39 15.91 -16.47
N ALA A 99 -28.38 16.76 -16.31
CA ALA A 99 -28.00 17.77 -17.30
C ALA A 99 -27.39 17.19 -18.58
N LEU A 100 -26.65 16.08 -18.48
CA LEU A 100 -26.05 15.42 -19.65
C LEU A 100 -26.93 14.28 -20.17
N ASN A 101 -27.63 13.56 -19.29
CA ASN A 101 -28.52 12.44 -19.61
C ASN A 101 -27.89 11.43 -20.59
N LEU A 102 -26.59 11.15 -20.44
CA LEU A 102 -25.83 10.25 -21.30
C LEU A 102 -25.74 8.86 -20.66
N THR A 103 -25.69 7.83 -21.49
CA THR A 103 -25.38 6.46 -21.02
C THR A 103 -23.86 6.31 -20.90
N PRO A 104 -23.34 5.92 -19.72
CA PRO A 104 -21.90 5.72 -19.56
C PRO A 104 -21.40 4.58 -20.46
N SER A 105 -20.20 4.74 -21.00
CA SER A 105 -19.55 3.69 -21.79
C SER A 105 -19.47 2.37 -21.00
N PRO A 106 -19.93 1.23 -21.53
CA PRO A 106 -19.84 -0.06 -20.84
C PRO A 106 -18.41 -0.44 -20.44
N ILE A 107 -17.43 -0.06 -21.26
CA ILE A 107 -16.01 -0.31 -20.99
C ILE A 107 -15.56 0.50 -19.77
N ARG A 108 -15.91 1.79 -19.71
CA ARG A 108 -15.50 2.64 -18.58
C ARG A 108 -16.23 2.31 -17.30
N PHE A 109 -17.50 1.92 -17.39
CA PHE A 109 -18.25 1.40 -16.25
C PHE A 109 -17.60 0.12 -15.68
N SER A 110 -17.17 -0.82 -16.55
CA SER A 110 -16.44 -2.00 -16.09
C SER A 110 -15.08 -1.67 -15.47
N ASN A 111 -14.49 -0.51 -15.78
CA ASN A 111 -13.24 -0.04 -15.19
C ASN A 111 -13.45 0.82 -13.93
N SER A 112 -14.68 1.21 -13.60
CA SER A 112 -14.98 2.06 -12.43
C SER A 112 -15.20 1.27 -11.14
N VAL A 113 -15.22 -0.06 -11.21
CA VAL A 113 -15.38 -0.93 -10.04
C VAL A 113 -14.03 -1.21 -9.38
N SER A 114 -13.96 -1.15 -8.05
CA SER A 114 -12.69 -1.25 -7.30
C SER A 114 -12.01 -2.62 -7.40
N ASN A 115 -12.73 -3.67 -7.81
CA ASN A 115 -12.15 -5.00 -8.06
C ASN A 115 -11.56 -5.16 -9.48
N ALA A 116 -11.66 -4.16 -10.36
CA ALA A 116 -11.09 -4.22 -11.71
C ALA A 116 -9.57 -4.40 -11.70
N ALA A 117 -8.87 -3.76 -10.76
CA ALA A 117 -7.42 -3.84 -10.62
C ALA A 117 -6.93 -5.25 -10.25
N PRO A 118 -7.33 -5.86 -9.10
CA PRO A 118 -6.87 -7.20 -8.76
C PRO A 118 -7.34 -8.27 -9.75
N PHE A 119 -8.54 -8.13 -10.36
CA PHE A 119 -8.97 -9.02 -11.44
C PHE A 119 -8.03 -8.96 -12.66
N THR A 120 -7.63 -7.75 -13.06
CA THR A 120 -6.71 -7.56 -14.20
C THR A 120 -5.33 -8.16 -13.90
N ILE A 121 -4.83 -7.98 -12.67
CA ILE A 121 -3.57 -8.59 -12.22
C ILE A 121 -3.68 -10.11 -12.25
N ALA A 122 -4.72 -10.69 -11.66
CA ALA A 122 -4.94 -12.14 -11.64
C ALA A 122 -4.96 -12.71 -13.07
N LYS A 123 -5.74 -12.08 -13.95
CA LYS A 123 -5.82 -12.47 -15.37
C LYS A 123 -4.48 -12.35 -16.09
N HIS A 124 -3.69 -11.32 -15.78
CA HIS A 124 -2.37 -11.13 -16.41
C HIS A 124 -1.37 -12.19 -15.96
N LEU A 125 -1.36 -12.53 -14.67
CA LEU A 125 -0.45 -13.51 -14.08
C LEU A 125 -0.90 -14.96 -14.28
N GLY A 126 -2.16 -15.18 -14.68
CA GLY A 126 -2.76 -16.52 -14.71
C GLY A 126 -3.09 -17.07 -13.31
N SER A 127 -3.25 -16.18 -12.32
CA SER A 127 -3.64 -16.60 -10.96
C SER A 127 -5.13 -16.93 -10.91
N VAL A 128 -5.45 -18.06 -10.28
CA VAL A 128 -6.79 -18.47 -9.89
C VAL A 128 -7.00 -18.41 -8.37
N GLY A 129 -6.00 -17.91 -7.64
CA GLY A 129 -6.07 -17.70 -6.20
C GLY A 129 -7.04 -16.58 -5.78
N THR A 130 -7.25 -16.47 -4.47
CA THR A 130 -8.11 -15.45 -3.86
C THR A 130 -7.65 -14.04 -4.25
N HIS A 131 -8.56 -13.22 -4.75
CA HIS A 131 -8.29 -11.82 -5.02
C HIS A 131 -9.34 -10.91 -4.40
N VAL A 132 -8.90 -9.94 -3.61
CA VAL A 132 -9.76 -9.11 -2.76
C VAL A 132 -9.33 -7.65 -2.86
N THR A 133 -10.31 -6.75 -2.95
CA THR A 133 -10.10 -5.31 -2.79
C THR A 133 -10.66 -4.87 -1.45
N LEU A 134 -9.84 -4.20 -0.64
CA LEU A 134 -10.25 -3.60 0.62
C LEU A 134 -10.20 -2.08 0.55
N ALA A 135 -11.27 -1.45 1.06
CA ALA A 135 -11.41 -0.02 1.18
C ALA A 135 -11.72 0.35 2.63
N GLN A 136 -10.73 0.92 3.31
CA GLN A 136 -10.80 1.48 4.66
C GLN A 136 -10.11 2.85 4.71
N GLU A 137 -10.26 3.65 3.64
CA GLU A 137 -9.63 4.96 3.49
C GLU A 137 -8.10 4.88 3.76
N ASP A 138 -7.60 5.66 4.72
CA ASP A 138 -6.19 5.77 5.11
C ASP A 138 -5.60 4.46 5.69
N HIS A 139 -6.43 3.44 5.98
CA HIS A 139 -6.01 2.13 6.50
C HIS A 139 -6.15 0.99 5.47
N SER A 140 -6.45 1.32 4.21
CA SER A 140 -6.79 0.30 3.21
C SER A 140 -5.63 -0.67 2.93
N PHE A 141 -4.38 -0.19 2.98
CA PHE A 141 -3.21 -1.03 2.75
C PHE A 141 -2.96 -1.98 3.92
N GLU A 142 -3.08 -1.50 5.15
CA GLU A 142 -2.90 -2.28 6.38
C GLU A 142 -3.98 -3.35 6.49
N ALA A 143 -5.23 -3.03 6.11
CA ALA A 143 -6.31 -4.00 5.98
C ALA A 143 -5.98 -5.11 4.97
N ALA A 144 -5.41 -4.75 3.81
CA ALA A 144 -4.98 -5.71 2.79
C ALA A 144 -3.84 -6.61 3.31
N CYS A 145 -2.85 -6.04 4.02
CA CYS A 145 -1.78 -6.78 4.69
C CYS A 145 -2.34 -7.79 5.70
N LEU A 146 -3.23 -7.37 6.61
CA LEU A 146 -3.84 -8.29 7.59
C LEU A 146 -4.57 -9.44 6.89
N SER A 147 -5.35 -9.14 5.85
CA SER A 147 -6.13 -10.16 5.12
C SER A 147 -5.23 -11.18 4.41
N ALA A 148 -4.13 -10.71 3.83
CA ALA A 148 -3.12 -11.57 3.23
C ALA A 148 -2.42 -12.44 4.28
N MET A 149 -2.05 -11.87 5.44
CA MET A 149 -1.46 -12.61 6.55
C MET A 149 -2.38 -13.74 7.01
N LEU A 150 -3.68 -13.46 7.20
CA LEU A 150 -4.66 -14.47 7.61
C LEU A 150 -4.79 -15.57 6.56
N SER A 151 -4.81 -15.21 5.27
CA SER A 151 -4.90 -16.18 4.16
C SER A 151 -3.65 -17.07 4.05
N LEU A 152 -2.46 -16.52 4.33
CA LEU A 152 -1.21 -17.28 4.39
C LEU A 152 -1.16 -18.21 5.61
N GLN A 153 -1.64 -17.74 6.77
CA GLN A 153 -1.61 -18.48 8.03
C GLN A 153 -2.60 -19.65 8.05
N THR A 154 -3.76 -19.48 7.42
CA THR A 154 -4.77 -20.53 7.23
C THR A 154 -4.40 -21.52 6.13
N GLY A 155 -3.44 -21.16 5.27
CA GLY A 155 -3.01 -21.97 4.14
C GLY A 155 -3.90 -21.85 2.90
N ASP A 156 -4.84 -20.90 2.88
CA ASP A 156 -5.69 -20.59 1.72
C ASP A 156 -4.85 -20.20 0.49
N VAL A 157 -3.71 -19.53 0.72
CA VAL A 157 -2.73 -19.22 -0.32
C VAL A 157 -1.31 -19.49 0.18
N LYS A 158 -0.39 -19.81 -0.74
CA LYS A 158 1.04 -20.01 -0.42
C LYS A 158 1.86 -18.74 -0.58
N HIS A 159 1.47 -17.86 -1.50
CA HIS A 159 2.09 -16.55 -1.68
C HIS A 159 0.99 -15.52 -1.86
N ALA A 160 1.21 -14.32 -1.37
CA ALA A 160 0.26 -13.23 -1.50
C ALA A 160 0.97 -11.99 -2.05
N LEU A 161 0.40 -11.41 -3.09
CA LEU A 161 0.77 -10.11 -3.60
C LEU A 161 -0.13 -9.07 -2.94
N VAL A 162 0.45 -8.20 -2.13
CA VAL A 162 -0.30 -7.22 -1.33
C VAL A 162 0.10 -5.83 -1.74
N GLY A 163 -0.86 -4.97 -2.08
CA GLY A 163 -0.56 -3.63 -2.55
C GLY A 163 -1.52 -2.57 -2.08
N GLY A 164 -1.06 -1.32 -2.21
CA GLY A 164 -1.86 -0.11 -2.06
C GLY A 164 -1.86 0.64 -3.39
N CYS A 165 -3.00 1.16 -3.84
CA CYS A 165 -3.05 1.98 -5.05
C CYS A 165 -4.17 3.02 -5.02
N ASP A 166 -3.81 4.30 -5.13
CA ASP A 166 -4.76 5.42 -5.23
C ASP A 166 -4.32 6.42 -6.31
N GLU A 167 -5.28 7.11 -6.90
CA GLU A 167 -5.06 8.14 -7.93
C GLU A 167 -5.39 9.53 -7.43
N PHE A 168 -4.65 10.53 -7.93
CA PHE A 168 -4.87 11.93 -7.61
C PHE A 168 -5.42 12.66 -8.84
N VAL A 169 -6.72 12.99 -8.80
CA VAL A 169 -7.49 13.33 -10.00
C VAL A 169 -8.12 14.72 -10.00
N ILE A 170 -8.25 15.36 -8.83
CA ILE A 170 -8.84 16.71 -8.65
C ILE A 170 -7.78 17.70 -8.20
N ASP A 171 -8.14 18.99 -8.07
CA ASP A 171 -7.20 20.00 -7.60
C ASP A 171 -6.75 19.76 -6.15
N THR A 172 -5.60 20.31 -5.80
CA THR A 172 -4.94 20.08 -4.51
C THR A 172 -5.78 20.50 -3.31
N GLN A 173 -6.49 21.63 -3.42
CA GLN A 173 -7.27 22.14 -2.29
C GLN A 173 -8.48 21.26 -2.03
N GLU A 174 -9.20 20.90 -3.09
CA GLU A 174 -10.35 20.02 -3.00
C GLU A 174 -9.96 18.61 -2.52
N TRP A 175 -8.82 18.08 -2.97
CA TRP A 175 -8.29 16.81 -2.47
C TRP A 175 -8.01 16.84 -0.96
N ASN A 176 -7.29 17.86 -0.50
CA ASN A 176 -7.00 18.02 0.91
C ASN A 176 -8.28 18.19 1.72
N ARG A 177 -9.27 18.92 1.19
CA ARG A 177 -10.58 19.10 1.83
C ARG A 177 -11.34 17.77 1.95
N GLN A 178 -11.45 17.00 0.86
CA GLN A 178 -12.19 15.73 0.83
C GLN A 178 -11.58 14.68 1.76
N HIS A 179 -10.25 14.63 1.81
CA HIS A 179 -9.54 13.69 2.66
C HIS A 179 -9.26 14.25 4.06
N HIS A 180 -9.62 15.50 4.37
CA HIS A 180 -9.31 16.20 5.61
C HIS A 180 -7.80 16.37 5.88
N TYR A 181 -6.94 16.37 4.86
CA TYR A 181 -5.49 16.58 5.05
C TYR A 181 -5.18 18.02 5.48
N PRO A 182 -4.05 18.27 6.17
CA PRO A 182 -3.59 19.62 6.44
C PRO A 182 -3.54 20.49 5.17
N ASN A 183 -3.91 21.77 5.28
CA ASN A 183 -4.08 22.67 4.12
C ASN A 183 -2.84 22.82 3.22
N ASN A 184 -1.64 22.56 3.76
CA ASN A 184 -0.37 22.66 3.03
C ASN A 184 0.23 21.30 2.63
N SER A 185 -0.47 20.19 2.87
CA SER A 185 -0.03 18.88 2.42
C SER A 185 -0.01 18.83 0.90
N LEU A 186 1.05 18.26 0.34
CA LEU A 186 1.13 17.95 -1.10
C LEU A 186 0.46 16.59 -1.33
N PRO A 187 -0.65 16.52 -2.08
CA PRO A 187 -1.26 15.26 -2.49
C PRO A 187 -0.28 14.38 -3.25
N GLY A 188 -0.54 13.08 -3.24
CA GLY A 188 0.17 12.14 -4.06
C GLY A 188 -0.77 11.14 -4.72
N GLU A 189 -0.20 10.33 -5.59
CA GLU A 189 -0.76 9.08 -6.06
C GLU A 189 0.36 8.05 -6.14
N GLY A 190 -0.01 6.78 -6.12
CA GLY A 190 1.00 5.74 -6.04
C GLY A 190 0.47 4.34 -6.26
N SER A 191 1.41 3.43 -6.46
CA SER A 191 1.16 2.01 -6.31
C SER A 191 2.37 1.33 -5.70
N GLY A 192 2.21 0.79 -4.50
CA GLY A 192 3.24 0.05 -3.76
C GLY A 192 2.79 -1.38 -3.49
N TRP A 193 3.70 -2.33 -3.60
CA TRP A 193 3.42 -3.77 -3.53
C TRP A 193 4.48 -4.54 -2.76
N LEU A 194 4.05 -5.56 -2.02
CA LEU A 194 4.86 -6.54 -1.31
C LEU A 194 4.51 -7.95 -1.80
N LEU A 195 5.52 -8.79 -1.99
CA LEU A 195 5.34 -10.23 -2.15
C LEU A 195 5.56 -10.91 -0.79
N LEU A 196 4.50 -11.53 -0.28
CA LEU A 196 4.48 -12.23 1.00
C LEU A 196 4.41 -13.75 0.80
N GLY A 197 4.94 -14.50 1.76
CA GLY A 197 4.82 -15.96 1.82
C GLY A 197 5.25 -16.52 3.18
N PRO A 198 5.38 -17.85 3.32
CA PRO A 198 5.94 -18.47 4.51
C PRO A 198 7.31 -17.90 4.81
N ASP A 199 7.62 -17.66 6.07
CA ASP A 199 8.95 -17.16 6.39
C ASP A 199 10.06 -18.17 6.02
N SER A 200 11.12 -17.68 5.41
CA SER A 200 12.27 -18.48 4.98
C SER A 200 13.55 -17.64 4.93
N PRO A 201 14.74 -18.27 4.88
CA PRO A 201 16.01 -17.55 4.77
C PRO A 201 16.20 -16.71 3.49
N ALA A 202 15.29 -16.80 2.52
CA ALA A 202 15.26 -15.99 1.31
C ALA A 202 14.46 -14.69 1.48
N ALA A 203 13.60 -14.58 2.50
CA ALA A 203 12.89 -13.35 2.80
C ALA A 203 13.84 -12.28 3.36
N HIS A 204 13.69 -11.03 2.91
CA HIS A 204 14.51 -9.88 3.33
C HIS A 204 13.97 -9.20 4.60
N ALA A 205 12.70 -9.41 4.91
CA ALA A 205 12.06 -8.95 6.13
C ALA A 205 10.95 -9.91 6.53
N THR A 206 10.41 -9.72 7.72
CA THR A 206 9.28 -10.48 8.26
C THR A 206 8.19 -9.50 8.67
N LEU A 207 6.99 -9.67 8.13
CA LEU A 207 5.80 -8.97 8.60
C LEU A 207 5.31 -9.67 9.88
N LEU A 208 5.47 -9.01 11.02
CA LEU A 208 5.17 -9.59 12.33
C LEU A 208 3.70 -9.39 12.70
N GLN A 209 3.21 -8.17 12.54
CA GLN A 209 1.89 -7.80 13.05
C GLN A 209 1.31 -6.58 12.33
N ILE A 210 -0.01 -6.60 12.11
CA ILE A 210 -0.82 -5.42 11.85
C ILE A 210 -1.76 -5.25 13.04
N GLU A 211 -1.73 -4.09 13.69
CA GLU A 211 -2.50 -3.83 14.90
C GLU A 211 -3.29 -2.52 14.78
N TRP A 212 -4.62 -2.60 14.83
CA TRP A 212 -5.45 -1.43 15.07
C TRP A 212 -5.43 -1.14 16.58
N LEU A 213 -4.86 0.01 16.93
CA LEU A 213 -4.66 0.39 18.33
C LEU A 213 -5.98 0.86 18.96
N PRO A 214 -6.16 0.66 20.28
CA PRO A 214 -7.31 1.19 20.98
C PRO A 214 -7.35 2.71 20.90
N VAL A 215 -8.57 3.28 20.94
CA VAL A 215 -8.77 4.73 20.95
C VAL A 215 -8.25 5.34 22.25
N ASP A 216 -8.41 4.64 23.37
CA ASP A 216 -7.84 5.04 24.66
C ASP A 216 -6.40 4.50 24.78
N GLN A 217 -5.47 5.40 25.10
CA GLN A 217 -4.05 5.09 25.29
C GLN A 217 -3.40 4.25 24.16
N PRO A 218 -3.53 4.63 22.87
CA PRO A 218 -2.96 3.87 21.74
C PRO A 218 -1.47 3.62 21.88
N TRP A 219 -0.70 4.62 22.33
CA TRP A 219 0.75 4.55 22.43
C TRP A 219 1.25 3.68 23.58
N LYS A 220 0.45 3.55 24.64
CA LYS A 220 0.73 2.60 25.73
C LYS A 220 0.53 1.17 25.25
N ALA A 221 -0.57 0.91 24.54
CA ALA A 221 -0.84 -0.40 23.95
C ALA A 221 0.29 -0.80 22.98
N LEU A 222 0.67 0.10 22.07
CA LEU A 222 1.77 -0.15 21.14
C LEU A 222 3.10 -0.38 21.87
N THR A 223 3.43 0.41 22.90
CA THR A 223 4.65 0.19 23.70
C THR A 223 4.70 -1.22 24.29
N ASN A 224 3.58 -1.74 24.78
CA ASN A 224 3.50 -3.11 25.30
C ASN A 224 3.71 -4.15 24.20
N THR A 225 3.09 -3.96 23.03
CA THR A 225 3.32 -4.83 21.86
C THR A 225 4.80 -4.83 21.47
N LEU A 226 5.43 -3.66 21.37
CA LEU A 226 6.84 -3.53 21.03
C LEU A 226 7.75 -4.20 22.07
N ALA A 227 7.45 -4.07 23.36
CA ALA A 227 8.20 -4.75 24.42
C ALA A 227 8.14 -6.27 24.30
N SER A 228 7.05 -6.84 23.76
CA SER A 228 6.91 -8.28 23.54
C SER A 228 7.59 -8.79 22.27
N LEU A 229 7.70 -7.93 21.25
CA LEU A 229 8.23 -8.32 19.94
C LEU A 229 9.71 -8.01 19.79
N ARG A 230 10.20 -6.90 20.37
CA ARG A 230 11.55 -6.36 20.19
C ARG A 230 12.58 -7.19 20.95
N HIS A 231 13.69 -7.55 20.30
CA HIS A 231 14.82 -8.18 20.96
C HIS A 231 15.65 -7.16 21.76
N GLU A 232 16.43 -7.63 22.74
CA GLU A 232 17.37 -6.79 23.48
C GLU A 232 18.33 -6.08 22.50
N ASP A 233 18.51 -4.76 22.69
CA ASP A 233 19.30 -3.87 21.83
C ASP A 233 18.90 -3.81 20.33
N GLU A 234 17.78 -4.41 19.92
CA GLU A 234 17.31 -4.34 18.53
C GLU A 234 16.99 -2.88 18.15
N PRO A 235 17.61 -2.32 17.09
CA PRO A 235 17.29 -0.95 16.67
C PRO A 235 15.81 -0.79 16.35
N LEU A 236 15.25 0.36 16.71
CA LEU A 236 13.84 0.69 16.50
C LEU A 236 13.72 1.87 15.55
N THR A 237 12.97 1.68 14.48
CA THR A 237 12.68 2.70 13.48
C THR A 237 11.17 2.91 13.37
N TYR A 238 10.73 4.16 13.36
CA TYR A 238 9.34 4.54 13.16
C TYR A 238 9.16 5.22 11.79
N LEU A 239 8.17 4.76 11.03
CA LEU A 239 7.75 5.41 9.80
C LEU A 239 6.51 6.24 10.06
N GLN A 240 6.66 7.55 9.91
CA GLN A 240 5.59 8.49 10.15
C GLN A 240 4.65 8.54 8.93
N GLY A 241 3.51 7.85 9.05
CA GLY A 241 2.44 7.90 8.06
C GLY A 241 1.49 9.07 8.28
N LEU A 242 0.29 8.96 7.69
CA LEU A 242 -0.70 10.03 7.70
C LEU A 242 -1.11 10.37 9.14
N ARG A 243 -1.17 11.68 9.43
CA ARG A 243 -1.72 12.26 10.68
C ARG A 243 -1.07 11.80 11.98
N ILE A 244 0.08 11.14 11.93
CA ILE A 244 0.87 10.91 13.13
C ILE A 244 1.43 12.24 13.62
N THR A 245 1.33 12.47 14.93
CA THR A 245 1.71 13.73 15.58
C THR A 245 2.85 13.53 16.57
N ASP A 246 3.44 14.63 17.04
CA ASP A 246 4.51 14.64 18.05
C ASP A 246 4.16 13.90 19.34
N THR A 247 2.85 13.76 19.65
CA THR A 247 2.40 12.98 20.82
C THR A 247 2.82 11.51 20.75
N ALA A 248 2.86 10.92 19.55
CA ALA A 248 3.36 9.56 19.36
C ALA A 248 4.87 9.50 19.60
N GLN A 249 5.63 10.49 19.10
CA GLN A 249 7.08 10.57 19.26
C GLN A 249 7.50 10.68 20.74
N GLN A 250 6.72 11.40 21.54
CA GLN A 250 6.97 11.57 22.98
C GLN A 250 6.59 10.34 23.80
N ALA A 251 5.56 9.59 23.39
CA ALA A 251 5.01 8.49 24.17
C ALA A 251 5.66 7.12 23.88
N LEU A 252 6.28 6.96 22.71
CA LEU A 252 6.88 5.69 22.28
C LEU A 252 8.35 5.56 22.71
N PRO A 253 8.87 4.32 22.85
CA PRO A 253 10.28 4.10 23.15
C PRO A 253 11.20 4.79 22.14
N GLN A 254 12.39 5.22 22.61
CA GLN A 254 13.37 5.90 21.76
C GLN A 254 13.71 5.06 20.52
N GLY A 255 13.70 5.72 19.35
CA GLY A 255 14.01 5.13 18.07
C GLY A 255 14.21 6.21 16.99
N GLN A 256 14.65 5.79 15.81
CA GLN A 256 14.83 6.67 14.67
C GLN A 256 13.48 6.93 13.99
N TRP A 257 13.16 8.19 13.72
CA TRP A 257 11.96 8.56 12.96
C TRP A 257 12.33 8.86 11.51
N ILE A 258 11.54 8.34 10.58
CA ILE A 258 11.69 8.55 9.14
C ILE A 258 10.36 9.04 8.58
N GLU A 259 10.42 10.18 7.88
CA GLU A 259 9.30 10.73 7.13
C GLU A 259 9.46 10.36 5.65
N TYR A 260 8.40 9.81 5.05
CA TYR A 260 8.41 9.41 3.63
C TYR A 260 7.37 10.18 2.79
N LEU A 261 6.38 10.81 3.43
CA LEU A 261 5.37 11.63 2.76
C LEU A 261 5.97 12.80 1.96
N PRO A 262 7.11 13.42 2.35
CA PRO A 262 7.82 14.38 1.51
C PRO A 262 8.38 13.81 0.20
N GLU A 263 8.42 12.50 0.01
CA GLU A 263 8.95 11.85 -1.21
C GLU A 263 7.84 11.29 -2.12
N THR A 264 6.64 11.08 -1.57
CA THR A 264 5.52 10.39 -2.27
C THR A 264 4.22 11.17 -2.28
N GLY A 265 4.08 12.18 -1.42
CA GLY A 265 2.85 12.93 -1.22
C GLY A 265 1.84 12.22 -0.31
N TRP A 266 0.75 12.93 -0.04
CA TRP A 266 -0.33 12.48 0.85
C TRP A 266 -1.43 11.80 0.03
N PHE A 267 -1.55 10.49 0.21
CA PHE A 267 -2.65 9.69 -0.32
C PHE A 267 -2.94 8.49 0.58
N PRO A 268 -4.16 7.94 0.53
CA PRO A 268 -4.63 7.02 1.57
C PRO A 268 -3.76 5.77 1.75
N THR A 269 -3.24 5.19 0.67
CA THR A 269 -2.36 4.02 0.70
C THR A 269 -0.87 4.33 0.60
N ALA A 270 -0.44 5.56 0.94
CA ALA A 270 0.97 5.96 0.90
C ALA A 270 1.87 5.11 1.80
N SER A 271 1.31 4.44 2.81
CA SER A 271 2.01 3.46 3.65
C SER A 271 2.65 2.32 2.86
N SER A 272 2.05 1.91 1.74
CA SER A 272 2.65 0.93 0.83
C SER A 272 4.01 1.39 0.28
N TYR A 273 4.16 2.68 -0.05
CA TYR A 273 5.44 3.27 -0.42
C TYR A 273 6.36 3.41 0.80
N GLY A 274 5.85 3.92 1.92
CA GLY A 274 6.65 4.20 3.12
C GLY A 274 7.36 2.98 3.68
N ILE A 275 6.67 1.84 3.74
CA ILE A 275 7.26 0.56 4.16
C ILE A 275 8.38 0.13 3.22
N LEU A 276 8.18 0.26 1.91
CA LEU A 276 9.20 -0.09 0.91
C LEU A 276 10.40 0.84 0.97
N TYR A 277 10.17 2.13 1.14
CA TYR A 277 11.21 3.13 1.33
C TYR A 277 12.10 2.77 2.53
N ALA A 278 11.50 2.40 3.66
CA ALA A 278 12.24 1.97 4.84
C ALA A 278 13.05 0.70 4.59
N LEU A 279 12.45 -0.32 3.98
CA LEU A 279 13.13 -1.57 3.65
C LEU A 279 14.32 -1.35 2.72
N GLN A 280 14.29 -0.34 1.85
CA GLN A 280 15.41 0.01 0.98
C GLN A 280 16.51 0.82 1.68
N GLN A 281 16.13 1.74 2.58
CA GLN A 281 17.09 2.60 3.30
C GLN A 281 17.79 1.88 4.45
N ASN A 282 17.07 1.03 5.19
CA ASN A 282 17.60 0.32 6.35
C ASN A 282 18.36 -0.93 5.92
N LYS A 283 19.69 -0.84 5.80
CA LYS A 283 20.53 -2.01 5.46
C LYS A 283 20.81 -2.95 6.65
N HIS A 284 20.37 -2.57 7.84
CA HIS A 284 20.66 -3.26 9.10
C HIS A 284 19.43 -4.00 9.63
N THR A 285 19.66 -5.02 10.46
CA THR A 285 18.61 -5.71 11.22
C THR A 285 17.97 -4.76 12.22
N GLY A 286 16.64 -4.76 12.30
CA GLY A 286 15.92 -3.94 13.27
C GLY A 286 14.41 -4.07 13.14
N LEU A 287 13.71 -3.53 14.13
CA LEU A 287 12.25 -3.45 14.15
C LEU A 287 11.82 -2.12 13.54
N THR A 288 11.06 -2.19 12.45
CA THR A 288 10.45 -1.04 11.80
C THR A 288 8.95 -1.03 12.09
N VAL A 289 8.43 0.11 12.54
CA VAL A 289 7.02 0.30 12.89
C VAL A 289 6.47 1.42 12.03
N HIS A 290 5.63 1.08 11.07
CA HIS A 290 4.83 2.08 10.37
C HIS A 290 3.60 2.43 11.19
N LEU A 291 3.33 3.73 11.31
CA LEU A 291 2.18 4.26 12.04
C LEU A 291 1.34 5.10 11.09
N CYS A 292 0.03 4.87 11.11
CA CYS A 292 -0.95 5.69 10.40
C CYS A 292 -2.12 6.01 11.31
N GLN A 293 -2.66 7.21 11.17
CA GLN A 293 -3.91 7.62 11.79
C GLN A 293 -4.88 8.08 10.69
N ASN A 294 -6.12 7.59 10.74
CA ASN A 294 -7.16 8.01 9.80
C ASN A 294 -7.84 9.32 10.25
N ALA A 295 -8.71 9.86 9.40
CA ALA A 295 -9.46 11.09 9.71
C ALA A 295 -10.35 11.02 10.96
N LEU A 296 -10.66 9.82 11.46
CA LEU A 296 -11.44 9.60 12.70
C LEU A 296 -10.56 9.46 13.96
N GLY A 297 -9.25 9.65 13.84
CA GLY A 297 -8.31 9.53 14.96
C GLY A 297 -7.98 8.09 15.38
N ARG A 298 -8.38 7.09 14.58
CA ARG A 298 -8.02 5.68 14.84
C ARG A 298 -6.62 5.43 14.30
N ASN A 299 -5.82 4.69 15.06
CA ASN A 299 -4.43 4.41 14.71
C ASN A 299 -4.26 2.95 14.30
N VAL A 300 -3.38 2.71 13.33
CA VAL A 300 -2.93 1.38 12.94
C VAL A 300 -1.40 1.36 12.93
N ALA A 301 -0.84 0.24 13.39
CA ALA A 301 0.60 -0.04 13.37
C ALA A 301 0.88 -1.26 12.50
N CYS A 302 1.87 -1.14 11.61
CA CYS A 302 2.43 -2.27 10.85
C CYS A 302 3.86 -2.50 11.34
N ILE A 303 4.10 -3.68 11.92
CA ILE A 303 5.36 -4.05 12.58
C ILE A 303 6.11 -5.05 11.71
N ILE A 304 7.30 -4.65 11.28
CA ILE A 304 8.14 -5.39 10.35
C ILE A 304 9.52 -5.56 10.96
N ARG A 305 10.07 -6.77 10.92
CA ARG A 305 11.47 -7.03 11.26
C ARG A 305 12.29 -7.12 10.00
N GLN A 306 13.23 -6.20 9.84
CA GLN A 306 14.18 -6.24 8.75
C GLN A 306 15.32 -7.22 9.04
N ARG A 307 15.79 -7.91 8.00
CA ARG A 307 16.94 -8.81 8.10
C ARG A 307 18.17 -8.15 7.48
N ALA A 308 19.34 -8.51 7.97
CA ALA A 308 20.59 -8.09 7.35
C ALA A 308 20.56 -8.55 5.88
N SER A 309 20.82 -7.62 4.97
CA SER A 309 21.04 -7.99 3.57
C SER A 309 22.23 -8.95 3.52
N LYS A 310 22.03 -10.14 2.96
CA LYS A 310 23.15 -11.02 2.60
C LYS A 310 23.86 -10.32 1.44
N THR A 311 24.93 -9.59 1.74
CA THR A 311 25.89 -9.07 0.75
C THR A 311 26.50 -10.21 -0.04
#